data_AF-A0A2V9J2Q7-F1
#
_entry.id   AF-A0A2V9J2Q7-F1
#
_cell.length_a   1.000
_cell.length_b   1.000
_cell.length_c   1.000
_cell.angle_alpha   90.00
_cell.angle_beta   90.00
_cell.angle_gamma   90.00
#
_symmetry.space_group_name_H-M   'P 1'
#
loop_
_entity.id
_entity.type
_entity.pdbx_description
1 polymer ?
#
loop_
_entity_poly.entity_id
_entity_poly.type
_entity_poly.pdbx_seq_one_letter_code
_entity_poly.pdbx_strand_id
1 'polypeptide(L)'
;RCRTYMGPSNLSNYTMQADVLGIEKRRQLPDIGIIAQRYAMVLTGNTQKLWIESWQPETKRSVSVPFEWKGNVWYTMKVRVENMADGKARVRGKVWPRGSAEPDQWTIEKLDPIPNLQGSPGFFAYAHNEIYYDNIKVTPNSNDAQ
;
A
#
# COMPACT_ATOMS: atom_id res chain seq x y z
N ARG A 1 -12.32 0.07 -11.50
CA ARG A 1 -11.05 0.34 -10.77
C ARG A 1 -10.95 1.83 -10.54
N CYS A 2 -10.55 2.29 -9.35
CA CYS A 2 -10.27 3.69 -9.09
C CYS A 2 -8.91 3.87 -8.40
N ARG A 3 -8.35 5.07 -8.59
CA ARG A 3 -7.26 5.62 -7.79
C ARG A 3 -7.70 6.99 -7.35
N THR A 4 -7.82 7.20 -6.05
CA THR A 4 -8.27 8.47 -5.48
C THR A 4 -7.12 9.05 -4.69
N TYR A 5 -6.72 10.28 -5.02
CA TYR A 5 -5.59 10.94 -4.36
C TYR A 5 -6.09 12.00 -3.39
N MET A 6 -5.33 12.24 -2.34
CA MET A 6 -5.60 13.29 -1.36
C MET A 6 -4.32 14.06 -1.06
N GLY A 7 -4.44 15.37 -0.83
CA GLY A 7 -3.30 16.23 -0.53
C GLY A 7 -2.39 16.54 -1.74
N PRO A 8 -1.35 17.36 -1.52
CA PRO A 8 -0.55 17.92 -2.59
C PRO A 8 0.39 16.88 -3.22
N SER A 9 0.72 17.08 -4.50
CA SER A 9 1.49 16.13 -5.31
C SER A 9 3.00 16.20 -5.11
N ASN A 10 3.48 17.20 -4.36
CA ASN A 10 4.88 17.42 -4.02
C ASN A 10 5.30 16.81 -2.67
N LEU A 11 4.43 16.00 -2.04
CA LEU A 11 4.80 15.26 -0.83
C LEU A 11 5.84 14.20 -1.15
N SER A 12 6.79 14.02 -0.25
CA SER A 12 7.85 13.01 -0.34
C SER A 12 8.23 12.46 1.03
N ASN A 13 8.93 11.33 1.07
CA ASN A 13 9.48 10.73 2.29
C ASN A 13 8.44 10.60 3.42
N TYR A 14 7.35 9.89 3.16
CA TYR A 14 6.26 9.75 4.13
C TYR A 14 5.73 8.32 4.19
N THR A 15 4.98 8.06 5.26
CA THR A 15 4.28 6.81 5.52
C THR A 15 2.78 7.05 5.41
N MET A 16 2.09 6.20 4.67
CA MET A 16 0.63 6.13 4.66
C MET A 16 0.18 4.87 5.41
N GLN A 17 -0.81 5.04 6.28
CA GLN A 17 -1.48 3.96 6.98
C GLN A 17 -3.00 4.12 6.86
N ALA A 18 -3.72 3.03 6.68
CA ALA A 18 -5.17 3.00 6.79
C ALA A 18 -5.64 1.61 7.21
N ASP A 19 -6.79 1.55 7.87
CA ASP A 19 -7.54 0.30 8.02
C ASP A 19 -8.41 0.09 6.79
N VAL A 20 -8.50 -1.17 6.35
CA VAL A 20 -9.21 -1.58 5.15
C VAL A 20 -10.14 -2.76 5.46
N LEU A 21 -11.31 -2.77 4.84
CA LEU A 21 -12.23 -3.90 4.86
C LEU A 21 -12.85 -4.11 3.49
N GLY A 22 -12.71 -5.31 2.96
CA GLY A 22 -13.35 -5.74 1.72
C GLY A 22 -14.53 -6.67 2.01
N ILE A 23 -15.68 -6.40 1.41
CA ILE A 23 -16.85 -7.28 1.53
C ILE A 23 -16.70 -8.45 0.57
N GLU A 24 -16.67 -9.66 1.13
CA GLU A 24 -16.74 -10.88 0.33
C GLU A 24 -18.20 -11.29 0.14
N LYS A 25 -18.62 -11.33 -1.12
CA LYS A 25 -19.95 -11.78 -1.53
C LYS A 25 -19.80 -12.61 -2.80
N ARG A 26 -20.54 -13.72 -2.89
CA ARG A 26 -20.48 -14.65 -4.03
C ARG A 26 -19.05 -15.13 -4.36
N ARG A 27 -18.23 -15.39 -3.33
CA ARG A 27 -16.81 -15.82 -3.45
C ARG A 27 -15.93 -14.83 -4.23
N GLN A 28 -16.33 -13.55 -4.27
CA GLN A 28 -15.54 -12.48 -4.86
C GLN A 28 -15.05 -11.57 -3.75
N LEU A 29 -13.73 -11.54 -3.60
CA LEU A 29 -13.04 -10.64 -2.69
C LEU A 29 -12.41 -9.51 -3.53
N PRO A 30 -12.58 -8.23 -3.13
CA PRO A 30 -12.10 -7.10 -3.92
C PRO A 30 -10.58 -6.93 -3.80
N ASP A 31 -9.97 -6.18 -4.70
CA ASP A 31 -8.61 -5.68 -4.50
C ASP A 31 -8.67 -4.29 -3.86
N ILE A 32 -7.98 -4.14 -2.73
CA ILE A 32 -7.99 -2.93 -1.92
C ILE A 32 -6.57 -2.50 -1.59
N GLY A 33 -6.28 -1.21 -1.57
CA GLY A 33 -4.94 -0.74 -1.26
C GLY A 33 -4.81 0.74 -0.96
N ILE A 34 -3.59 1.10 -0.59
CA ILE A 34 -3.19 2.47 -0.29
C ILE A 34 -2.00 2.86 -1.16
N ILE A 35 -1.87 4.16 -1.41
CA ILE A 35 -0.89 4.73 -2.32
C ILE A 35 -0.02 5.72 -1.54
N ALA A 36 1.30 5.54 -1.58
CA ALA A 36 2.26 6.52 -1.09
C ALA A 36 3.29 6.84 -2.16
N GLN A 37 3.55 8.12 -2.42
CA GLN A 37 4.53 8.60 -3.38
C GLN A 37 4.40 7.91 -4.76
N ARG A 38 3.16 7.74 -5.23
CA ARG A 38 2.77 7.00 -6.46
C ARG A 38 2.98 5.49 -6.43
N TYR A 39 3.49 4.92 -5.33
CA TYR A 39 3.55 3.48 -5.12
C TYR A 39 2.23 2.98 -4.54
N ALA A 40 1.54 2.11 -5.27
CA ALA A 40 0.34 1.43 -4.79
C ALA A 40 0.74 0.13 -4.10
N MET A 41 0.40 -0.01 -2.81
CA MET A 41 0.43 -1.27 -2.09
C MET A 41 -0.99 -1.83 -2.02
N VAL A 42 -1.22 -2.99 -2.60
CA VAL A 42 -2.56 -3.53 -2.81
C VAL A 42 -2.64 -4.97 -2.34
N LEU A 43 -3.73 -5.27 -1.65
CA LEU A 43 -4.14 -6.58 -1.19
C LEU A 43 -5.12 -7.14 -2.23
N THR A 44 -4.75 -8.22 -2.93
CA THR A 44 -5.62 -8.81 -3.96
C THR A 44 -6.53 -9.86 -3.37
N GLY A 45 -7.81 -9.77 -3.70
CA GLY A 45 -8.82 -10.66 -3.15
C GLY A 45 -8.77 -12.05 -3.80
N ASN A 46 -8.93 -12.12 -5.11
CA ASN A 46 -9.05 -13.39 -5.82
C ASN A 46 -7.72 -14.13 -5.98
N THR A 47 -6.61 -13.40 -6.05
CA THR A 47 -5.27 -14.02 -6.21
C THR A 47 -4.51 -14.18 -4.90
N GLN A 48 -5.03 -13.63 -3.78
CA GLN A 48 -4.47 -13.77 -2.43
C GLN A 48 -2.98 -13.38 -2.35
N LYS A 49 -2.68 -12.14 -2.79
CA LYS A 49 -1.33 -11.59 -2.80
C LYS A 49 -1.31 -10.18 -2.23
N LEU A 50 -0.16 -9.80 -1.70
CA LEU A 50 0.21 -8.42 -1.44
C LEU A 50 1.24 -8.01 -2.49
N TRP A 51 1.03 -6.87 -3.15
CA TRP A 51 1.93 -6.37 -4.19
C TRP A 51 2.16 -4.86 -4.06
N ILE A 52 3.35 -4.43 -4.47
CA ILE A 52 3.73 -3.03 -4.58
C ILE A 52 4.06 -2.72 -6.04
N GLU A 53 3.42 -1.68 -6.58
CA GLU A 53 3.65 -1.20 -7.94
C GLU A 53 3.90 0.30 -8.00
N SER A 54 4.77 0.74 -8.91
CA SER A 54 4.99 2.16 -9.20
C SER A 54 4.10 2.68 -10.33
N TRP A 55 3.83 1.85 -11.34
CA TRP A 55 3.00 2.19 -12.50
C TRP A 55 2.55 0.90 -13.21
N GLN A 56 1.40 0.95 -13.88
CA GLN A 56 0.93 -0.12 -14.76
C GLN A 56 0.95 0.38 -16.20
N PRO A 57 1.52 -0.37 -17.18
CA PRO A 57 1.61 -1.83 -17.26
C PRO A 57 3.01 -2.44 -16.97
N GLU A 58 3.88 -1.72 -16.27
CA GLU A 58 5.24 -2.18 -15.97
C GLU A 58 5.26 -3.26 -14.87
N THR A 59 5.08 -4.53 -15.25
CA THR A 59 5.11 -5.67 -14.32
C THR A 59 6.51 -6.04 -13.85
N LYS A 60 7.56 -5.71 -14.62
CA LYS A 60 8.96 -6.11 -14.33
C LYS A 60 9.48 -5.57 -12.99
N ARG A 61 8.94 -4.43 -12.54
CA ARG A 61 9.35 -3.76 -11.31
C ARG A 61 8.34 -3.93 -10.18
N SER A 62 7.25 -4.66 -10.40
CA SER A 62 6.31 -5.00 -9.35
C SER A 62 6.89 -6.11 -8.49
N VAL A 63 6.74 -5.98 -7.18
CA VAL A 63 7.05 -7.08 -6.24
C VAL A 63 5.74 -7.60 -5.69
N SER A 64 5.63 -8.91 -5.49
CA SER A 64 4.46 -9.54 -4.89
C SER A 64 4.88 -10.67 -3.97
N VAL A 65 4.18 -10.83 -2.85
CA VAL A 65 4.28 -11.97 -1.96
C VAL A 65 2.89 -12.62 -1.82
N PRO A 66 2.81 -13.95 -1.63
CA PRO A 66 1.57 -14.58 -1.20
C PRO A 66 1.10 -13.95 0.12
N PHE A 67 -0.18 -13.59 0.19
CA PHE A 67 -0.77 -13.06 1.41
C PHE A 67 -2.25 -13.44 1.45
N GLU A 68 -2.57 -14.39 2.32
CA GLU A 68 -3.94 -14.83 2.52
C GLU A 68 -4.67 -13.88 3.47
N TRP A 69 -5.83 -13.40 3.04
CA TRP A 69 -6.69 -12.55 3.83
C TRP A 69 -8.16 -12.89 3.63
N LYS A 70 -8.95 -12.58 4.66
CA LYS A 70 -10.37 -12.92 4.72
C LYS A 70 -11.22 -11.69 4.41
N GLY A 71 -12.27 -11.88 3.63
CA GLY A 71 -13.30 -10.86 3.50
C GLY A 71 -14.05 -10.63 4.80
N ASN A 72 -14.71 -9.48 4.89
CA ASN A 72 -15.49 -9.07 6.05
C ASN A 72 -14.64 -8.98 7.35
N VAL A 73 -13.32 -8.82 7.21
CA VAL A 73 -12.37 -8.63 8.32
C VAL A 73 -11.58 -7.36 8.06
N TRP A 74 -11.37 -6.57 9.12
CA TRP A 74 -10.55 -5.36 9.07
C TRP A 74 -9.07 -5.71 9.14
N TYR A 75 -8.29 -5.09 8.26
CA TYR A 75 -6.83 -5.16 8.26
C TYR A 75 -6.26 -3.75 8.32
N THR A 76 -5.15 -3.56 9.02
CA THR A 76 -4.34 -2.35 8.95
C THR A 76 -3.27 -2.54 7.87
N MET A 77 -3.19 -1.59 6.94
CA MET A 77 -2.14 -1.50 5.92
C MET A 77 -1.23 -0.33 6.24
N LYS A 78 0.08 -0.52 6.15
CA LYS A 78 1.09 0.54 6.26
C LYS A 78 2.09 0.43 5.12
N VAL A 79 2.30 1.53 4.41
CA VAL A 79 3.34 1.67 3.38
C VAL A 79 4.22 2.87 3.68
N ARG A 80 5.53 2.66 3.70
CA ARG A 80 6.56 3.67 3.92
C ARG A 80 7.40 3.80 2.65
N VAL A 81 7.60 5.03 2.19
CA VAL A 81 8.47 5.33 1.03
C VAL A 81 9.61 6.22 1.46
N GLU A 82 10.83 5.84 1.10
CA GLU A 82 12.06 6.56 1.43
C GLU A 82 12.89 6.78 0.17
N ASN A 83 13.19 8.05 -0.14
CA ASN A 83 14.16 8.43 -1.15
C ASN A 83 15.56 8.24 -0.56
N MET A 84 16.38 7.44 -1.22
CA MET A 84 17.73 7.08 -0.76
C MET A 84 18.78 8.03 -1.35
N ALA A 85 19.91 8.18 -0.66
CA ALA A 85 21.01 9.04 -1.08
C ALA A 85 21.64 8.63 -2.43
N ASP A 86 21.53 7.35 -2.81
CA ASP A 86 22.01 6.80 -4.08
C ASP A 86 21.04 7.02 -5.26
N GLY A 87 19.99 7.82 -5.06
CA GLY A 87 19.00 8.16 -6.08
C GLY A 87 17.93 7.09 -6.31
N LYS A 88 17.88 6.03 -5.49
CA LYS A 88 16.82 5.01 -5.49
C LYS A 88 15.68 5.37 -4.54
N ALA A 89 14.58 4.64 -4.60
CA ALA A 89 13.58 4.65 -3.52
C ALA A 89 13.39 3.26 -2.93
N ARG A 90 13.33 3.20 -1.60
CA ARG A 90 12.93 2.01 -0.85
C ARG A 90 11.45 2.15 -0.46
N VAL A 91 10.65 1.15 -0.81
CA VAL A 91 9.24 1.08 -0.46
C VAL A 91 9.01 -0.17 0.36
N ARG A 92 8.50 0.01 1.58
CA ARG A 92 8.26 -1.09 2.52
C ARG A 92 6.81 -1.11 2.94
N GLY A 93 6.24 -2.30 2.95
CA GLY A 93 4.83 -2.54 3.16
C GLY A 93 4.58 -3.62 4.19
N LYS A 94 3.56 -3.43 5.01
CA LYS A 94 3.05 -4.48 5.89
C LYS A 94 1.55 -4.39 6.08
N VAL A 95 0.95 -5.55 6.32
CA VAL A 95 -0.50 -5.72 6.50
C VAL A 95 -0.72 -6.70 7.65
N TRP A 96 -1.64 -6.36 8.56
CA TRP A 96 -1.98 -7.21 9.70
C TRP A 96 -3.45 -7.01 10.10
N PRO A 97 -4.10 -7.98 10.77
CA PRO A 97 -5.46 -7.81 11.25
C PRO A 97 -5.59 -6.61 12.20
N ARG A 98 -6.65 -5.81 12.06
CA ARG A 98 -6.92 -4.66 12.94
C ARG A 98 -7.09 -5.15 14.37
N GLY A 99 -6.44 -4.48 15.32
CA GLY A 99 -6.45 -4.85 16.74
C GLY A 99 -5.34 -5.80 17.17
N SER A 100 -4.62 -6.42 16.22
CA SER A 100 -3.38 -7.14 16.49
C SER A 100 -2.18 -6.19 16.60
N ALA A 101 -1.13 -6.64 17.26
CA ALA A 101 0.14 -5.91 17.30
C ALA A 101 0.71 -5.70 15.89
N GLU A 102 1.26 -4.51 15.66
CA GLU A 102 1.97 -4.20 14.42
C GLU A 102 3.20 -5.12 14.29
N PRO A 103 3.37 -5.86 13.17
CA PRO A 103 4.54 -6.72 12.99
C PRO A 103 5.84 -5.91 12.96
N ASP A 104 6.89 -6.44 13.58
CA ASP A 104 8.23 -5.85 13.56
C ASP A 104 8.84 -5.90 12.14
N GLN A 105 8.60 -7.00 11.43
CA GLN A 105 9.12 -7.24 10.09
C GLN A 105 8.22 -6.63 9.02
N TRP A 106 8.83 -6.15 7.94
CA TRP A 106 8.12 -5.74 6.74
C TRP A 106 7.65 -6.98 5.97
N THR A 107 6.37 -7.02 5.59
CA THR A 107 5.79 -8.13 4.83
C THR A 107 6.30 -8.14 3.39
N ILE A 108 6.56 -6.97 2.82
CA ILE A 108 7.03 -6.80 1.45
C ILE A 108 7.95 -5.57 1.35
N GLU A 109 9.02 -5.69 0.55
CA GLU A 109 9.95 -4.60 0.27
C GLU A 109 10.22 -4.52 -1.24
N LYS A 110 10.35 -3.29 -1.74
CA LYS A 110 10.75 -2.97 -3.10
C LYS A 110 11.88 -1.94 -3.07
N LEU A 111 12.93 -2.20 -3.83
CA LEU A 111 13.93 -1.21 -4.20
C LEU A 111 13.69 -0.77 -5.65
N ASP A 112 13.40 0.51 -5.86
CA ASP A 112 13.15 1.06 -7.19
C ASP A 112 14.37 1.86 -7.69
N PRO A 113 15.07 1.39 -8.74
CA PRO A 113 16.22 2.10 -9.30
C PRO A 113 15.83 3.33 -10.13
N ILE A 114 14.55 3.49 -10.49
CA ILE A 114 14.05 4.63 -11.27
C ILE A 114 12.82 5.19 -10.53
N PRO A 115 13.03 5.82 -9.36
CA PRO A 115 11.96 6.03 -8.41
C PRO A 115 11.03 7.18 -8.78
N ASN A 116 9.81 7.12 -8.24
CA ASN A 116 9.00 8.32 -8.07
C ASN A 116 9.47 9.03 -6.80
N LEU A 117 10.03 10.24 -6.93
CA LEU A 117 10.58 10.99 -5.78
C LEU A 117 9.51 11.75 -4.98
N GLN A 118 8.32 11.95 -5.54
CA GLN A 118 7.21 12.66 -4.91
C GLN A 118 5.85 12.16 -5.43
N GLY A 119 4.80 12.34 -4.63
CA GLY A 119 3.42 12.07 -5.03
C GLY A 119 2.44 12.18 -3.88
N SER A 120 1.18 12.44 -4.22
CA SER A 120 0.09 12.49 -3.25
C SER A 120 -0.17 11.11 -2.63
N PRO A 121 -0.57 11.04 -1.35
CA PRO A 121 -1.16 9.84 -0.79
C PRO A 121 -2.51 9.56 -1.46
N GLY A 122 -2.97 8.32 -1.38
CA GLY A 122 -4.24 7.95 -2.00
C GLY A 122 -4.69 6.53 -1.74
N PHE A 123 -5.81 6.17 -2.36
CA PHE A 123 -6.48 4.89 -2.22
C PHE A 123 -6.53 4.17 -3.55
N PHE A 124 -6.54 2.85 -3.47
CA PHE A 124 -6.63 1.97 -4.62
C PHE A 124 -7.82 1.02 -4.46
N ALA A 125 -8.69 0.94 -5.47
CA ALA A 125 -9.75 -0.05 -5.46
C ALA A 125 -9.98 -0.71 -6.80
N TYR A 126 -10.17 -2.02 -6.76
CA TYR A 126 -10.79 -2.79 -7.82
C TYR A 126 -11.76 -3.79 -7.20
N ALA A 127 -13.04 -3.42 -7.15
CA ALA A 127 -14.04 -4.14 -6.39
C ALA A 127 -15.34 -4.27 -7.19
N HIS A 128 -16.01 -5.42 -7.03
CA HIS A 128 -17.39 -5.63 -7.47
C HIS A 128 -18.40 -5.46 -6.31
N ASN A 129 -17.92 -5.55 -5.07
CA ASN A 129 -18.68 -5.33 -3.83
C ASN A 129 -18.15 -4.09 -3.09
N GLU A 130 -18.76 -3.73 -1.97
CA GLU A 130 -18.33 -2.62 -1.14
C GLU A 130 -16.94 -2.83 -0.54
N ILE A 131 -16.24 -1.71 -0.37
CA ILE A 131 -14.98 -1.63 0.37
C ILE A 131 -15.01 -0.43 1.29
N TYR A 132 -14.26 -0.50 2.37
CA TYR A 132 -14.23 0.54 3.39
C TYR A 132 -12.79 0.87 3.76
N TYR A 133 -12.55 2.14 4.05
CA TYR A 133 -11.32 2.66 4.61
C TYR A 133 -11.63 3.39 5.91
N ASP A 134 -10.79 3.22 6.93
CA ASP A 134 -10.93 3.86 8.24
C ASP A 134 -9.52 4.21 8.80
N ASN A 135 -9.45 5.07 9.83
CA ASN A 135 -8.23 5.45 10.55
C ASN A 135 -7.05 5.86 9.64
N ILE A 136 -7.36 6.65 8.61
CA ILE A 136 -6.40 7.10 7.61
C ILE A 136 -5.38 8.05 8.26
N LYS A 137 -4.10 7.74 8.10
CA LYS A 137 -2.97 8.55 8.58
C LYS A 137 -1.92 8.72 7.50
N VAL A 138 -1.42 9.94 7.37
CA VAL A 138 -0.27 10.28 6.54
C VAL A 138 0.70 11.04 7.43
N THR A 139 1.89 10.48 7.63
CA THR A 139 2.89 11.04 8.53
C THR A 139 4.22 11.17 7.79
N PRO A 140 4.94 12.31 7.94
CA PRO A 140 6.33 12.37 7.51
C PRO A 140 7.11 11.20 8.10
N ASN A 141 8.06 10.66 7.34
CA ASN A 141 9.00 9.71 7.91
C ASN A 141 9.86 10.44 8.93
N SER A 142 10.10 9.82 10.08
CA SER A 142 11.17 10.25 10.98
C SER A 142 12.47 10.32 10.17
N ASN A 143 13.18 11.45 10.28
CA ASN A 143 14.54 11.56 9.77
C ASN A 143 15.46 10.67 10.64
N ASP A 144 15.44 9.36 10.39
CA ASP A 144 16.53 8.47 10.82
C ASP A 144 17.69 8.63 9.81
N ALA A 145 18.07 9.88 9.58
CA ALA A 145 19.17 10.29 8.73
C ALA A 145 20.25 10.89 9.63
N GLN A 146 21.14 10.02 10.10
CA GLN A 146 22.57 10.28 10.18
C GLN A 146 23.29 9.03 9.68
#